data_AF-D7LHJ6-F1
#
_entry.id   AF-D7LHJ6-F1
#
_cell.length_a   1.000
_cell.length_b   1.000
_cell.length_c   1.000
_cell.angle_alpha   90.00
_cell.angle_beta   90.00
_cell.angle_gamma   90.00
#
_symmetry.space_group_name_H-M   'P 1'
#
loop_
_entity.id
_entity.type
_entity.pdbx_description
1 polymer ?
#
loop_
_entity_poly.entity_id
_entity_poly.type
_entity_poly.pdbx_seq_one_letter_code
_entity_poly.pdbx_strand_id
1 'polypeptide(L)' 'MKIYVRISIEPTTATPNLFGWCPLFFPLMKPVEVHPKSPIEAHFWRCSDSTKVWYEWSVSLPTVSLIHNRNGSSCWMGL' A
#
# COMPACT_ATOMS: atom_id res chain seq x y z
N MET A 1 -8.29 -4.47 -35.23
CA MET A 1 -9.01 -3.93 -34.05
C MET A 1 -8.50 -4.67 -32.82
N LYS A 2 -7.84 -4.00 -31.86
CA LYS A 2 -7.38 -4.63 -30.60
C LYS A 2 -8.43 -4.42 -29.53
N ILE A 3 -8.87 -5.50 -28.89
CA ILE A 3 -9.75 -5.45 -27.71
C ILE A 3 -8.84 -5.51 -26.48
N TYR A 4 -9.00 -4.57 -25.55
CA TYR A 4 -8.36 -4.61 -24.24
C TYR A 4 -9.39 -5.02 -23.20
N VAL A 5 -9.14 -6.13 -22.52
CA VAL A 5 -9.93 -6.59 -21.37
C VAL A 5 -9.17 -6.23 -20.11
N ARG A 6 -9.82 -5.57 -19.14
CA ARG A 6 -9.23 -5.11 -17.88
C ARG A 6 -10.10 -5.49 -16.69
N ILE A 7 -9.45 -5.74 -15.55
CA ILE A 7 -10.08 -5.91 -14.25
C ILE A 7 -9.50 -4.85 -13.29
N SER A 8 -10.34 -4.18 -12.50
CA SER A 8 -9.92 -3.13 -11.59
C SER A 8 -10.82 -3.05 -10.37
N ILE A 9 -10.24 -2.81 -9.20
CA ILE A 9 -10.93 -2.39 -7.97
C ILE A 9 -10.70 -0.91 -7.64
N GLU A 10 -9.92 -0.20 -8.48
CA GLU A 10 -9.66 1.22 -8.29
C GLU A 10 -10.99 1.99 -8.48
N PRO A 11 -11.38 2.90 -7.57
CA PRO A 11 -12.73 3.45 -7.53
C PRO A 11 -13.20 4.13 -8.83
N THR A 12 -12.33 4.86 -9.52
CA THR A 12 -12.72 5.60 -10.75
C THR A 12 -12.86 4.70 -11.97
N THR A 13 -12.35 3.47 -11.89
CA THR A 13 -12.34 2.52 -13.01
C THR A 13 -12.77 1.10 -12.63
N ALA A 14 -13.51 0.98 -11.54
CA ALA A 14 -13.91 -0.30 -10.97
C ALA A 14 -14.69 -1.16 -11.96
N THR A 15 -14.34 -2.44 -12.05
CA THR A 15 -15.09 -3.42 -12.83
C THR A 15 -16.43 -3.67 -12.14
N PRO A 16 -17.57 -3.47 -12.83
CA PRO A 16 -18.88 -3.74 -12.26
C PRO A 16 -18.99 -5.19 -11.77
N ASN A 17 -19.65 -5.37 -10.63
CA ASN A 17 -19.94 -6.69 -10.04
C ASN A 17 -18.69 -7.53 -9.66
N LEU A 18 -17.54 -6.89 -9.42
CA LEU A 18 -16.36 -7.56 -8.87
C LEU A 18 -16.44 -7.61 -7.33
N PHE A 19 -16.93 -8.73 -6.78
CA PHE A 19 -17.18 -8.89 -5.33
C PHE A 19 -16.12 -9.68 -4.55
N GLY A 20 -15.00 -10.05 -5.17
CA GLY A 20 -13.97 -10.91 -4.55
C GLY A 20 -12.74 -10.19 -4.01
N TRP A 21 -12.64 -8.87 -4.22
CA TRP A 21 -11.43 -8.11 -3.95
C TRP A 21 -11.78 -6.79 -3.27
N CYS A 22 -11.40 -6.67 -2.00
CA CYS A 22 -11.55 -5.44 -1.22
C CYS A 22 -10.25 -4.61 -1.27
N PRO A 23 -10.31 -3.28 -1.04
CA PRO A 23 -9.12 -2.45 -0.91
C PRO A 23 -8.19 -2.94 0.21
N LEU A 24 -6.88 -2.87 -0.04
CA LEU A 24 -5.87 -3.13 0.97
C LEU A 24 -5.60 -1.86 1.80
N PHE A 25 -5.37 -2.02 3.11
CA PHE A 25 -5.06 -0.93 4.03
C PHE A 25 -3.69 -1.14 4.68
N PHE A 26 -2.81 -0.12 4.57
CA PHE A 26 -1.49 -0.08 5.21
C PHE A 26 -1.51 0.86 6.42
N PRO A 27 -1.61 0.34 7.66
CA PRO A 27 -1.78 1.18 8.84
C PRO A 27 -0.50 1.91 9.24
N LEU A 28 -0.64 3.10 9.82
CA LEU A 28 0.42 3.76 10.58
C LEU A 28 0.25 3.47 12.07
N MET A 29 1.36 3.32 12.79
CA MET A 29 1.34 3.03 14.23
C MET A 29 0.74 4.17 15.06
N LYS A 30 0.97 5.41 14.62
CA LYS A 30 0.39 6.61 15.22
C LYS A 30 -0.31 7.41 14.11
N PRO A 31 -1.48 8.01 14.39
CA PRO A 31 -2.08 8.97 13.48
C PRO A 31 -1.12 10.12 13.18
N VAL A 32 -1.20 10.66 11.97
CA VAL A 32 -0.45 11.84 11.55
C VAL A 32 -1.43 12.98 11.35
N GLU A 33 -1.22 14.09 12.05
CA GLU A 33 -1.99 15.31 11.84
C GLU A 33 -1.63 15.94 10.50
N VAL A 34 -2.65 16.35 9.73
CA VAL A 34 -2.47 16.96 8.41
C VAL A 34 -3.32 18.22 8.31
N HIS A 35 -2.70 19.35 8.01
CA HIS A 35 -3.42 20.60 7.75
C HIS A 35 -3.84 20.70 6.28
N PRO A 36 -4.91 21.45 5.96
CA PRO A 36 -5.35 21.65 4.58
C PRO A 36 -4.19 22.09 3.66
N LYS A 37 -4.13 21.49 2.47
CA LYS A 37 -3.10 21.75 1.44
C LYS A 37 -1.67 21.36 1.81
N SER A 38 -1.46 20.71 2.96
CA SER A 38 -0.14 20.15 3.30
C SER A 38 0.17 18.95 2.41
N PRO A 39 1.41 18.81 1.90
CA PRO A 39 1.80 17.63 1.16
C PRO A 39 1.83 16.40 2.08
N ILE A 40 1.42 15.27 1.52
CA ILE A 40 1.62 13.95 2.13
C ILE A 40 2.63 13.24 1.25
N GLU A 41 3.70 12.74 1.85
CA GLU A 41 4.70 11.95 1.15
C GLU A 41 4.85 10.62 1.87
N ALA A 42 4.58 9.55 1.13
CA ALA A 42 4.66 8.18 1.60
C ALA A 42 5.63 7.39 0.73
N HIS A 43 6.39 6.52 1.39
CA HIS A 43 7.39 5.65 0.78
C HIS A 43 6.93 4.22 0.95
N PHE A 44 7.03 3.44 -0.13
CA PHE A 44 6.68 2.02 -0.15
C PHE A 44 7.80 1.23 -0.80
N TRP A 45 8.19 0.15 -0.15
CA TRP A 45 9.16 -0.80 -0.68
C TRP A 45 8.52 -2.18 -0.76
N ARG A 46 8.65 -2.82 -1.92
CA ARG A 46 8.42 -4.26 -2.05
C ARG A 46 9.77 -4.95 -1.85
N CYS A 47 9.86 -5.74 -0.79
CA CYS A 47 11.08 -6.40 -0.38
C CYS A 47 10.94 -7.92 -0.52
N SER A 48 12.06 -8.61 -0.66
CA SER A 48 12.10 -10.07 -0.72
C SER A 48 13.45 -10.62 -0.29
N ASP A 49 13.43 -11.84 0.23
CA ASP A 49 14.61 -12.69 0.42
C ASP A 49 14.36 -14.06 -0.24
N SER A 50 15.20 -15.05 0.03
CA SER A 50 15.09 -16.39 -0.57
C SER A 50 13.86 -17.19 -0.13
N THR A 51 13.14 -16.74 0.90
CA THR A 51 12.03 -17.48 1.53
C THR A 51 10.72 -16.72 1.61
N LYS A 52 10.75 -15.38 1.49
CA LYS A 52 9.54 -14.56 1.64
C LYS A 52 9.60 -13.26 0.86
N VAL A 53 8.41 -12.69 0.66
CA VAL A 53 8.16 -11.34 0.14
C VAL A 53 7.39 -10.54 1.18
N TRP A 54 7.69 -9.25 1.31
CA TRP A 54 6.96 -8.35 2.20
C TRP A 54 6.92 -6.92 1.66
N TYR A 55 6.18 -6.06 2.35
CA TYR A 55 6.18 -4.63 2.11
C TYR A 55 6.66 -3.87 3.33
N GLU A 56 7.45 -2.82 3.10
CA GLU A 56 7.78 -1.81 4.10
C GLU A 56 7.17 -0.48 3.65
N TRP A 57 6.75 0.34 4.61
CA TRP A 57 6.21 1.66 4.29
C TRP A 57 6.51 2.68 5.39
N SER A 58 6.55 3.95 5.01
CA SER A 58 6.71 5.08 5.94
C SER A 58 6.12 6.35 5.35
N VAL A 59 5.88 7.35 6.20
CA VAL A 59 5.51 8.72 5.81
C VAL A 59 6.68 9.65 6.13
N SER A 60 7.08 10.53 5.21
CA SER A 60 8.10 11.56 5.43
C SER A 60 7.51 12.94 5.66
N LEU A 61 6.29 13.20 5.17
CA LEU A 61 5.58 14.47 5.33
C LEU A 61 4.10 14.25 5.68
N PRO A 62 3.50 15.08 6.55
CA PRO A 62 4.10 16.25 7.22
C PRO A 62 4.97 15.91 8.44
N THR A 63 4.82 14.70 8.99
CA THR A 63 5.59 14.21 10.14
C THR A 63 6.22 12.88 9.79
N VAL A 64 7.52 12.75 10.01
CA VAL A 64 8.26 11.51 9.73
C VAL A 64 7.79 10.38 10.65
N SER A 65 7.39 9.26 10.05
CA SER A 65 7.08 8.02 10.77
C SER A 65 8.30 7.10 10.86
N LEU A 66 8.19 6.06 11.68
CA LEU A 66 9.08 4.90 11.59
C LEU A 66 8.85 4.16 10.26
N ILE A 67 9.83 3.35 9.85
CA ILE A 67 9.62 2.34 8.81
C ILE A 67 8.79 1.19 9.40
N HIS A 68 7.62 0.96 8.83
CA HIS A 68 6.72 -0.11 9.21
C HIS A 68 7.12 -1.45 8.56
N ASN A 69 6.92 -2.54 9.32
CA ASN A 69 7.18 -3.92 8.88
C ASN A 69 8.61 -4.19 8.36
N ARG A 70 9.61 -3.53 8.96
CA ARG A 70 11.03 -3.70 8.62
C ARG A 70 11.42 -5.18 8.58
N ASN A 71 12.09 -5.61 7.51
CA ASN A 71 12.48 -7.00 7.25
C ASN A 71 11.33 -8.01 7.25
N GLY A 72 10.09 -7.55 7.07
CA GLY A 72 8.89 -8.38 7.16
C GLY A 72 8.76 -9.02 8.54
N SER A 73 9.00 -8.25 9.61
CA SER A 73 8.97 -8.74 11.00
C SER A 73 7.56 -9.01 11.52
N SER A 74 6.54 -8.43 10.89
CA SER A 74 5.16 -8.49 11.36
C SER A 74 4.21 -9.14 10.36
N CYS A 75 4.44 -8.93 9.06
CA CYS A 75 3.65 -9.54 7.99
C CYS A 75 4.53 -9.85 6.77
N TRP A 76 4.38 -11.04 6.21
CA TRP A 76 5.08 -11.49 5.02
C TRP A 76 4.28 -12.57 4.31
N MET A 77 4.60 -12.78 3.03
CA MET A 77 4.09 -13.86 2.20
C MET A 77 5.23 -14.84 1.96
N GLY A 78 5.02 -16.11 2.31
CA GLY A 78 5.97 -17.18 1.97
C GLY A 78 6.06 -17.37 0.46
N LEU A 79 7.26 -17.70 -0.02
CA LEU A 79 7.52 -18.11 -1.40
C LEU A 79 7.14 -19.58 -1.62
#